data_AF-A0A3D5R1U8-F1
#
_entry.id   AF-A0A3D5R1U8-F1
#
_cell.length_a   1.000
_cell.length_b   1.000
_cell.length_c   1.000
_cell.angle_alpha   90.00
_cell.angle_beta   90.00
_cell.angle_gamma   90.00
#
_symmetry.space_group_name_H-M   'P 1'
#
loop_
_entity.id
_entity.type
_entity.pdbx_description
1 polymer ?
#
loop_
_entity_poly.entity_id
_entity_poly.type
_entity_poly.pdbx_seq_one_letter_code
_entity_poly.pdbx_strand_id
1 'polypeptide(L)'
;MKKHSFSKRDIEQIKALGLTPSRVHKQMEIYRRGSSYLKLIRPCTPNDGIRSMTVTERRRLIKFYEASAARHKTLKFVPASGAASRMFADWYAAAKQGGFGHDGPNRSFFDDLNHLPFISMIKSDDAACRML
;
A
#
# COMPACT_ATOMS: atom_id res chain seq x y z
N MET A 1 -21.05 28.89 5.50
CA MET A 1 -20.46 27.82 4.65
C MET A 1 -21.53 27.32 3.69
N LYS A 2 -21.25 27.24 2.37
CA LYS A 2 -22.24 26.80 1.39
C LYS A 2 -22.47 25.29 1.53
N LYS A 3 -23.71 24.91 1.87
CA LYS A 3 -24.18 23.52 1.88
C LYS A 3 -24.28 23.08 0.41
N HIS A 4 -23.29 22.37 -0.10
CA HIS A 4 -23.39 21.80 -1.45
C HIS A 4 -24.48 20.72 -1.41
N SER A 5 -25.65 21.04 -1.94
CA SER A 5 -26.74 20.07 -2.08
C SER A 5 -26.46 19.18 -3.27
N PHE A 6 -26.57 17.87 -3.10
CA PHE A 6 -26.53 16.92 -4.19
C PHE A 6 -27.66 17.20 -5.19
N SER A 7 -27.38 17.10 -6.49
CA SER A 7 -28.40 17.11 -7.53
C SER A 7 -29.21 15.82 -7.50
N LYS A 8 -30.34 15.78 -8.23
CA LYS A 8 -31.13 14.55 -8.37
C LYS A 8 -30.29 13.40 -8.97
N ARG A 9 -29.47 13.71 -9.97
CA ARG A 9 -28.57 12.75 -10.62
C ARG A 9 -27.53 12.20 -9.64
N ASP A 10 -26.97 13.05 -8.78
CA ASP A 10 -26.03 12.60 -7.75
C ASP A 10 -26.71 11.64 -6.77
N ILE A 11 -27.94 11.95 -6.34
CA ILE A 11 -28.70 11.10 -5.43
C ILE A 11 -29.00 9.73 -6.04
N GLU A 12 -29.37 9.67 -7.32
CA GLU A 12 -29.61 8.42 -8.03
C GLU A 12 -28.34 7.57 -8.13
N GLN A 13 -27.21 8.18 -8.47
CA GLN A 13 -25.91 7.49 -8.54
C GLN A 13 -25.47 6.96 -7.16
N ILE A 14 -25.62 7.78 -6.11
CA ILE A 14 -25.30 7.39 -4.72
C ILE A 14 -26.12 6.16 -4.31
N LYS A 15 -27.42 6.14 -4.63
CA LYS A 15 -28.28 4.98 -4.35
C LYS A 15 -27.89 3.75 -5.17
N ALA A 16 -27.57 3.92 -6.45
CA ALA A 16 -27.13 2.81 -7.32
C ALA A 16 -25.85 2.12 -6.82
N LEU A 17 -24.97 2.89 -6.15
CA LEU A 17 -23.77 2.37 -5.50
C LEU A 17 -24.01 1.77 -4.09
N GLY A 18 -25.26 1.69 -3.63
CA GLY A 18 -25.62 1.18 -2.30
C GLY A 18 -25.23 2.11 -1.15
N LEU A 19 -25.09 3.42 -1.42
CA LEU A 19 -24.73 4.44 -0.44
C LEU A 19 -25.94 5.33 -0.11
N THR A 20 -25.80 6.14 0.95
CA THR A 20 -26.78 7.17 1.30
C THR A 20 -26.17 8.56 1.17
N PRO A 21 -26.94 9.61 0.84
CA PRO A 21 -26.43 10.98 0.79
C PRO A 21 -25.72 11.41 2.07
N SER A 22 -26.21 10.96 3.23
CA SER A 22 -25.56 11.21 4.53
C SER A 22 -24.16 10.59 4.63
N ARG A 23 -23.98 9.34 4.15
CA ARG A 23 -22.65 8.68 4.12
C ARG A 23 -21.68 9.42 3.20
N VAL A 24 -22.15 9.89 2.05
CA VAL A 24 -21.31 10.63 1.10
C VAL A 24 -20.95 12.01 1.65
N HIS A 25 -21.88 12.72 2.28
CA HIS A 25 -21.57 13.97 2.98
C HIS A 25 -20.50 13.77 4.07
N LYS A 26 -20.56 12.70 4.87
CA LYS A 26 -19.51 12.38 5.85
C LYS A 26 -18.15 12.19 5.18
N GLN A 27 -18.09 11.51 4.03
CA GLN A 27 -16.85 11.33 3.27
C GLN A 27 -16.33 12.67 2.74
N MET A 28 -17.20 13.54 2.22
CA MET A 28 -16.82 14.88 1.77
C MET A 28 -16.24 15.73 2.90
N GLU A 29 -16.81 15.67 4.11
CA GLU A 29 -16.25 16.37 5.26
C GLU A 29 -14.87 15.83 5.65
N ILE A 30 -14.63 14.51 5.54
CA ILE A 30 -13.30 13.93 5.73
C ILE A 30 -12.30 14.50 4.71
N TYR A 31 -12.68 14.58 3.44
CA TYR A 31 -11.82 15.18 2.41
C TYR A 31 -11.57 16.67 2.65
N ARG A 32 -12.59 17.43 3.07
CA ARG A 32 -12.48 18.86 3.34
C ARG A 32 -11.60 19.17 4.54
N ARG A 33 -11.69 18.35 5.60
CA ARG A 33 -10.83 18.43 6.78
C ARG A 33 -9.39 18.01 6.48
N GLY A 34 -9.21 17.14 5.49
CA GLY A 34 -7.98 16.38 5.31
C GLY A 34 -7.92 15.18 6.25
N SER A 35 -7.22 14.14 5.83
CA SER A 35 -6.93 12.98 6.67
C SER A 35 -5.82 13.33 7.66
N SER A 36 -6.04 13.10 8.96
CA SER A 36 -4.94 13.03 9.92
C SER A 36 -4.07 11.82 9.60
N TYR A 37 -2.75 11.99 9.69
CA TYR A 37 -1.85 10.84 9.66
C TYR A 37 -2.23 9.86 10.77
N LEU A 38 -2.31 8.58 10.41
CA LEU A 38 -2.50 7.53 11.40
C LEU A 38 -1.26 7.49 12.28
N LYS A 39 -1.45 7.62 13.60
CA LYS A 39 -0.38 7.34 14.54
C LYS A 39 -0.19 5.83 14.60
N LEU A 40 0.85 5.35 13.92
CA LEU A 40 1.24 3.95 14.00
C LEU A 40 1.73 3.67 15.42
N ILE A 41 1.22 2.60 16.03
CA ILE A 41 1.63 2.17 17.38
C ILE A 41 2.94 1.37 17.26
N ARG A 42 2.92 0.33 16.42
CA ARG A 42 4.04 -0.54 16.04
C ARG A 42 3.61 -1.44 14.85
N PRO A 43 4.52 -2.05 14.09
CA PRO A 43 4.15 -3.07 13.10
C PRO A 43 3.47 -4.28 13.78
N CYS A 44 2.53 -4.92 13.06
CA CYS A 44 2.02 -6.23 13.47
C CYS A 44 3.11 -7.29 13.27
N THR A 45 3.32 -8.15 14.26
CA THR A 45 4.25 -9.29 14.21
C THR A 45 3.47 -10.61 14.20
N PRO A 46 4.13 -11.76 13.96
CA PRO A 46 3.48 -13.05 14.18
C PRO A 46 2.86 -13.09 15.59
N ASN A 47 1.61 -13.55 15.68
CA ASN A 47 0.75 -13.51 16.88
C ASN A 47 0.04 -12.16 17.18
N ASP A 48 0.28 -11.09 16.40
CA ASP A 48 -0.53 -9.86 16.40
C ASP A 48 -1.62 -9.89 15.31
N GLY A 49 -2.29 -11.03 15.15
CA GLY A 49 -3.24 -11.26 14.05
C GLY A 49 -2.58 -11.62 12.72
N ILE A 50 -1.24 -11.62 12.63
CA ILE A 50 -0.50 -12.24 11.52
C ILE A 50 -0.22 -13.70 11.88
N ARG A 51 -0.66 -14.63 11.02
CA ARG A 51 -0.40 -16.06 11.18
C ARG A 51 0.72 -16.51 10.24
N SER A 52 1.80 -17.01 10.82
CA SER A 52 2.89 -17.64 10.07
C SER A 52 2.56 -19.12 9.86
N MET A 53 2.61 -19.59 8.61
CA MET A 53 2.36 -21.00 8.28
C MET A 53 3.67 -21.78 8.31
N THR A 54 3.64 -22.98 8.91
CA THR A 54 4.73 -23.95 8.79
C THR A 54 4.92 -24.41 7.34
N VAL A 55 6.07 -25.02 7.04
CA VAL A 55 6.35 -25.58 5.70
C VAL A 55 5.29 -26.60 5.29
N THR A 56 4.85 -27.45 6.22
CA THR A 56 3.84 -28.48 5.98
C THR A 56 2.46 -27.87 5.70
N GLU A 57 2.03 -26.89 6.49
CA GLU A 57 0.77 -26.18 6.26
C GLU A 57 0.78 -25.43 4.93
N ARG A 58 1.89 -24.76 4.60
CA ARG A 58 2.06 -24.06 3.33
C ARG A 58 1.87 -25.03 2.16
N ARG A 59 2.54 -26.19 2.18
CA ARG A 59 2.40 -27.23 1.14
C ARG A 59 0.95 -27.71 1.04
N ARG A 60 0.27 -27.93 2.17
CA ARG A 60 -1.14 -28.34 2.19
C ARG A 60 -2.05 -27.29 1.56
N LEU A 61 -1.86 -26.01 1.89
CA LEU A 61 -2.67 -24.91 1.36
C LEU A 61 -2.44 -24.70 -0.14
N ILE A 62 -1.21 -24.82 -0.62
CA ILE A 62 -0.88 -24.75 -2.05
C ILE A 62 -1.63 -25.86 -2.81
N LYS A 63 -1.52 -27.12 -2.37
CA LYS A 63 -2.24 -28.24 -2.99
C LYS A 63 -3.76 -28.04 -3.00
N PHE A 64 -4.31 -27.53 -1.89
CA PHE A 64 -5.73 -27.23 -1.80
C PHE A 64 -6.17 -26.16 -2.80
N TYR A 65 -5.38 -25.08 -2.93
CA TYR A 65 -5.62 -24.03 -3.91
C TYR A 65 -5.57 -24.58 -5.33
N GLU A 66 -4.52 -25.31 -5.70
CA GLU A 66 -4.35 -25.87 -7.05
C GLU A 66 -5.51 -26.79 -7.45
N ALA A 67 -5.92 -27.68 -6.54
CA ALA A 67 -7.06 -28.58 -6.77
C ALA A 67 -8.41 -27.84 -6.90
N SER A 68 -8.55 -26.69 -6.22
CA SER A 68 -9.79 -25.92 -6.21
C SER A 68 -9.86 -24.88 -7.32
N ALA A 69 -8.72 -24.33 -7.74
CA ALA A 69 -8.62 -23.25 -8.72
C ALA A 69 -9.19 -23.65 -10.09
N ALA A 70 -9.03 -24.91 -10.50
CA ALA A 70 -9.59 -25.43 -11.75
C ALA A 70 -11.12 -25.31 -11.84
N ARG A 71 -11.82 -25.25 -10.69
CA ARG A 71 -13.29 -25.12 -10.62
C ARG A 71 -13.78 -23.69 -10.48
N HIS A 72 -12.89 -22.70 -10.45
CA HIS A 72 -13.22 -21.31 -10.19
C HIS A 72 -12.57 -20.38 -11.22
N LYS A 73 -13.26 -19.29 -11.57
CA LYS A 73 -12.62 -18.19 -12.30
C LYS A 73 -11.78 -17.39 -11.32
N THR A 74 -10.46 -17.46 -11.49
CA THR A 74 -9.51 -16.72 -10.64
C THR A 74 -9.25 -15.35 -11.24
N LEU A 75 -9.43 -14.29 -10.45
CA LEU A 75 -9.08 -12.91 -10.81
C LEU A 75 -7.89 -12.44 -9.96
N LYS A 76 -6.84 -11.97 -10.62
CA LYS A 76 -5.79 -11.21 -9.94
C LYS A 76 -6.26 -9.77 -9.76
N PHE A 77 -6.80 -9.45 -8.59
CA PHE A 77 -7.10 -8.08 -8.22
C PHE A 77 -5.84 -7.40 -7.69
N VAL A 78 -5.22 -6.56 -8.52
CA VAL A 78 -4.15 -5.65 -8.08
C VAL A 78 -4.84 -4.33 -7.71
N PRO A 79 -5.00 -3.99 -6.42
CA PRO A 79 -5.50 -2.67 -6.06
C PRO A 79 -4.53 -1.63 -6.62
N ALA A 80 -5.05 -0.48 -7.06
CA ALA A 80 -4.24 0.68 -7.40
C ALA A 80 -3.55 1.19 -6.11
N SER A 81 -2.44 0.54 -5.72
CA SER A 81 -1.68 0.88 -4.53
C SER A 81 -0.84 2.11 -4.83
N GLY A 82 -1.47 3.28 -4.75
CA GLY A 82 -0.72 4.53 -4.73
C GLY A 82 0.16 4.63 -3.48
N ALA A 83 -0.09 3.86 -2.41
CA ALA A 83 0.69 3.93 -1.19
C ALA A 83 2.13 3.48 -1.41
N ALA A 84 2.34 2.29 -1.99
CA ALA A 84 3.68 1.81 -2.31
C ALA A 84 4.36 2.72 -3.34
N SER A 85 3.67 3.07 -4.44
CA SER A 85 4.26 3.96 -5.46
C SER A 85 4.65 5.33 -4.89
N ARG A 86 3.86 5.92 -3.97
CA ARG A 86 4.21 7.19 -3.30
C ARG A 86 5.36 7.02 -2.32
N MET A 87 5.44 5.90 -1.59
CA MET A 87 6.55 5.62 -0.67
C MET A 87 7.91 5.63 -1.37
N PHE A 88 7.96 5.19 -2.64
CA PHE A 88 9.20 5.09 -3.40
C PHE A 88 9.33 6.13 -4.52
N ALA A 89 8.41 7.10 -4.61
CA ALA A 89 8.39 8.06 -5.72
C ALA A 89 9.69 8.88 -5.79
N ASP A 90 10.13 9.41 -4.66
CA ASP A 90 11.37 10.17 -4.55
C ASP A 90 12.60 9.29 -4.80
N TRP A 91 12.55 8.01 -4.40
CA TRP A 91 13.63 7.05 -4.64
C TRP A 91 13.78 6.72 -6.11
N TYR A 92 12.67 6.54 -6.83
CA TYR A 92 12.70 6.33 -8.28
C TYR A 92 13.20 7.56 -9.03
N ALA A 93 12.84 8.76 -8.56
CA ALA A 93 13.35 10.00 -9.13
C ALA A 93 14.86 10.12 -8.94
N ALA A 94 15.36 9.88 -7.72
CA ALA A 94 16.78 9.90 -7.41
C ALA A 94 17.58 8.85 -8.20
N ALA A 95 17.09 7.61 -8.28
CA ALA A 95 17.74 6.56 -9.04
C ALA A 95 17.89 6.90 -10.54
N LYS A 96 16.91 7.60 -11.13
CA LYS A 96 17.00 8.06 -12.52
C LYS A 96 17.95 9.24 -12.72
N GLN A 97 18.10 10.08 -11.70
CA GLN A 97 18.92 11.30 -11.76
C GLN A 97 20.36 11.07 -11.25
N GLY A 98 20.68 9.88 -10.75
CA GLY A 98 21.98 9.56 -10.14
C GLY A 98 22.14 10.10 -8.72
N GLY A 99 21.04 10.48 -8.06
CA GLY A 99 21.01 11.03 -6.71
C GLY A 99 19.86 12.03 -6.51
N PHE A 100 19.68 12.52 -5.28
CA PHE A 100 18.66 13.50 -4.89
C PHE A 100 19.02 14.96 -5.27
N GLY A 101 20.11 15.18 -6.01
CA GLY A 101 20.55 16.52 -6.45
C GLY A 101 21.29 17.37 -5.39
N HIS A 102 21.35 16.91 -4.14
CA HIS A 102 22.09 17.54 -3.04
C HIS A 102 22.74 16.50 -2.13
N ASP A 103 23.93 16.80 -1.59
CA ASP A 103 24.72 15.86 -0.80
C ASP A 103 24.05 15.44 0.52
N GLY A 104 23.31 16.34 1.17
CA GLY A 104 22.63 16.07 2.43
C GLY A 104 21.56 14.96 2.32
N PRO A 105 20.55 15.12 1.45
CA PRO A 105 19.52 14.11 1.20
C PRO A 105 20.06 12.77 0.68
N ASN A 106 21.12 12.79 -0.13
CA ASN A 106 21.82 11.59 -0.58
C ASN A 106 22.38 10.80 0.61
N ARG A 107 23.07 11.47 1.54
CA ARG A 107 23.67 10.80 2.70
C ARG A 107 22.61 10.21 3.62
N SER A 108 21.58 10.99 3.98
CA SER A 108 20.49 10.50 4.83
C SER A 108 19.76 9.31 4.20
N PHE A 109 19.65 9.27 2.86
CA PHE A 109 19.05 8.16 2.16
C PHE A 109 19.81 6.84 2.37
N PHE A 110 21.13 6.83 2.17
CA PHE A 110 21.93 5.62 2.36
C PHE A 110 22.01 5.21 3.84
N ASP A 111 21.99 6.18 4.75
CA ASP A 111 21.92 5.93 6.19
C ASP A 111 20.58 5.23 6.55
N ASP A 112 19.45 5.78 6.09
CA ASP A 112 18.11 5.21 6.33
C ASP A 112 17.90 3.86 5.66
N LEU A 113 18.55 3.63 4.51
CA LEU A 113 18.39 2.38 3.76
C LEU A 113 18.80 1.16 4.61
N ASN A 114 19.80 1.32 5.47
CA ASN A 114 20.26 0.27 6.37
C ASN A 114 19.24 -0.12 7.45
N HIS A 115 18.23 0.72 7.70
CA HIS A 115 17.18 0.49 8.69
C HIS A 115 15.91 -0.13 8.09
N LEU A 116 15.87 -0.32 6.77
CA LEU A 116 14.69 -0.84 6.09
C LEU A 116 14.54 -2.35 6.25
N PRO A 117 13.31 -2.87 6.36
CA PRO A 117 13.05 -4.29 6.62
C PRO A 117 13.53 -5.22 5.49
N PHE A 118 13.84 -4.67 4.31
CA PHE A 118 14.30 -5.42 3.14
C PHE A 118 15.80 -5.24 2.83
N ILE A 119 16.58 -4.55 3.66
CA ILE A 119 18.03 -4.34 3.41
C ILE A 119 18.79 -5.67 3.27
N SER A 120 18.39 -6.70 4.01
CA SER A 120 18.99 -8.03 3.92
C SER A 120 18.83 -8.64 2.52
N MET A 121 17.70 -8.36 1.85
CA MET A 121 17.46 -8.81 0.48
C MET A 121 18.36 -8.08 -0.51
N ILE A 122 18.57 -6.77 -0.31
CA ILE A 122 19.47 -5.97 -1.16
C ILE A 122 20.92 -6.45 -0.99
N LYS A 123 21.37 -6.70 0.24
CA LYS A 123 22.73 -7.20 0.53
C LYS A 123 22.97 -8.62 -0.01
N SER A 124 21.91 -9.41 -0.21
CA SER A 124 22.00 -10.75 -0.81
C SER A 124 21.95 -10.76 -2.33
N ASP A 125 21.69 -9.63 -2.98
CA ASP A 125 21.64 -9.49 -4.43
C ASP A 125 22.89 -8.73 -4.91
N ASP A 126 23.78 -9.42 -5.63
CA ASP A 126 25.06 -8.86 -6.07
C ASP A 126 24.91 -7.63 -6.98
N ALA A 127 23.86 -7.56 -7.80
CA ALA A 127 23.64 -6.43 -8.69
C ALA A 127 23.15 -5.21 -7.91
N ALA A 128 22.20 -5.41 -6.99
CA ALA A 128 21.66 -4.35 -6.16
C ALA A 128 22.67 -3.86 -5.11
N CYS A 129 23.47 -4.76 -4.53
CA CYS A 129 24.49 -4.42 -3.54
C CYS A 129 25.61 -3.53 -4.13
N ARG A 130 25.94 -3.70 -5.41
CA ARG A 130 26.90 -2.82 -6.13
C ARG A 130 26.38 -1.41 -6.38
N MET A 131 25.07 -1.18 -6.21
CA MET A 131 24.44 0.14 -6.38
C MET A 131 24.27 0.89 -5.06
N LEU A 132 24.66 0.28 -3.94
CA LEU A 132 24.75 0.90 -2.61
C LEU A 132 26.17 1.43 -2.37
#